data_AF-A0A6A7GGM9-F1
#
_entry.id   AF-A0A6A7GGM9-F1
#
_cell.length_a   1.000
_cell.length_b   1.000
_cell.length_c   1.000
_cell.angle_alpha   90.00
_cell.angle_beta   90.00
_cell.angle_gamma   90.00
#
_symmetry.space_group_name_H-M   'P 1'
#
loop_
_entity.id
_entity.type
_entity.pdbx_description
1 polymer ?
#
loop_
_entity_poly.entity_id
_entity_poly.type
_entity_poly.pdbx_seq_one_letter_code
_entity_poly.pdbx_strand_id
1 'polypeptide(L)'
;KLQEYGYSIGLRLDPMIDIKNSDIAYQSMVNKIFTVLDLDKIRDIGIGTIRYKKGLRQKVLAEKNTDLFYNEFVVGIDGKERYFKKIRIDMYKNIVDSINKYGKFDIYLGMEPKYIWDEVFGGKKR
;
A
#
# COMPACT_ATOMS: atom_id res chain seq x y z
N LYS A 1 -0.32 18.18 -14.95
CA LYS A 1 -1.58 18.39 -15.70
C LYS A 1 -2.79 18.64 -14.80
N LEU A 2 -3.43 17.65 -14.14
CA LEU A 2 -4.65 17.93 -13.34
C LEU A 2 -4.46 19.03 -12.27
N GLN A 3 -3.34 18.98 -11.53
CA GLN A 3 -3.00 19.99 -10.53
C GLN A 3 -2.69 21.38 -11.12
N GLU A 4 -2.20 21.45 -12.37
CA GLU A 4 -1.99 22.70 -13.11
C GLU A 4 -3.34 23.34 -13.47
N TYR A 5 -4.35 22.51 -13.77
CA TYR A 5 -5.74 22.95 -13.99
C TYR A 5 -6.52 23.18 -12.69
N GLY A 6 -5.87 23.14 -11.52
CA GLY A 6 -6.48 23.45 -10.23
C GLY A 6 -7.21 22.30 -9.53
N TYR A 7 -7.18 21.08 -10.08
CA TYR A 7 -7.82 19.93 -9.44
C TYR A 7 -6.95 19.35 -8.32
N SER A 8 -7.58 19.04 -7.18
CA SER A 8 -7.00 18.14 -6.19
C SER A 8 -7.06 16.70 -6.69
N ILE A 9 -6.03 15.91 -6.38
CA ILE A 9 -5.90 14.52 -6.83
C ILE A 9 -5.82 13.56 -5.65
N GLY A 10 -6.30 12.33 -5.86
CA GLY A 10 -6.07 11.21 -4.95
C GLY A 10 -4.97 10.31 -5.47
N LEU A 11 -4.09 9.83 -4.60
CA LEU A 11 -3.07 8.83 -4.94
C LEU A 11 -3.54 7.45 -4.49
N ARG A 12 -3.31 6.42 -5.32
CA ARG A 12 -3.68 5.03 -5.00
C ARG A 12 -2.46 4.13 -5.19
N LEU A 13 -1.91 3.64 -4.08
CA LEU A 13 -0.77 2.75 -3.98
C LEU A 13 -1.27 1.35 -3.62
N ASP A 14 -1.98 0.74 -4.57
CA ASP A 14 -2.64 -0.55 -4.42
C ASP A 14 -2.57 -1.30 -5.78
N PRO A 15 -1.94 -2.48 -5.86
CA PRO A 15 -1.34 -3.24 -4.75
C PRO A 15 0.12 -2.85 -4.44
N MET A 16 0.46 -2.85 -3.17
CA MET A 16 1.83 -2.96 -2.68
C MET A 16 2.27 -4.43 -2.72
N ILE A 17 3.49 -4.64 -3.21
CA ILE A 17 4.13 -5.94 -3.42
C ILE A 17 5.39 -6.00 -2.57
N ASP A 18 5.52 -7.05 -1.77
CA ASP A 18 6.70 -7.26 -0.95
C ASP A 18 7.79 -7.97 -1.78
N ILE A 19 8.64 -7.14 -2.39
CA ILE A 19 9.82 -7.55 -3.14
C ILE A 19 11.08 -7.39 -2.29
N LYS A 20 12.20 -7.94 -2.75
CA LYS A 20 13.51 -7.68 -2.14
C LYS A 20 13.77 -6.16 -2.08
N ASN A 21 14.12 -5.65 -0.89
CA ASN A 21 14.34 -4.24 -0.61
C ASN A 21 13.09 -3.36 -0.89
N SER A 22 11.90 -3.89 -0.62
CA SER A 22 10.62 -3.19 -0.80
C SER A 22 10.58 -1.86 -0.04
N ASP A 23 11.15 -1.81 1.16
CA ASP A 23 11.31 -0.62 1.97
C ASP A 23 11.99 0.54 1.22
N ILE A 24 13.17 0.29 0.64
CA ILE A 24 13.94 1.28 -0.11
C ILE A 24 13.20 1.66 -1.39
N ALA A 25 12.59 0.67 -2.06
CA ALA A 25 11.85 0.90 -3.30
C ALA A 25 10.66 1.85 -3.09
N TYR A 26 9.84 1.60 -2.05
CA TYR A 26 8.69 2.45 -1.73
C TYR A 26 9.11 3.84 -1.22
N GLN A 27 10.18 3.94 -0.43
CA GLN A 27 10.77 5.22 -0.04
C GLN A 27 11.19 6.05 -1.25
N SER A 28 11.91 5.43 -2.19
CA SER A 28 12.34 6.09 -3.43
C SER A 28 11.17 6.51 -4.30
N MET A 29 10.14 5.66 -4.42
CA MET A 29 8.92 5.96 -5.15
C MET A 29 8.18 7.17 -4.57
N VAL A 30 7.95 7.19 -3.25
CA VAL A 30 7.31 8.33 -2.56
C VAL A 30 8.11 9.60 -2.81
N ASN A 31 9.44 9.57 -2.64
CA ASN A 31 10.28 10.74 -2.91
C ASN A 31 10.10 11.25 -4.33
N LYS A 32 10.17 10.38 -5.34
CA LYS A 32 9.99 10.78 -6.75
C LYS A 32 8.61 11.40 -7.02
N ILE A 33 7.55 10.81 -6.49
CA ILE A 33 6.19 11.33 -6.66
C ILE A 33 6.08 12.73 -6.02
N PHE A 34 6.56 12.87 -4.79
CA PHE A 34 6.38 14.08 -3.98
C PHE A 34 7.32 15.22 -4.41
N THR A 35 8.40 14.93 -5.14
CA THR A 35 9.23 15.98 -5.78
C THR A 35 8.58 16.63 -6.99
N VAL A 36 7.54 16.02 -7.57
CA VAL A 36 6.91 16.50 -8.83
C VAL A 36 5.50 17.05 -8.60
N LEU A 37 4.78 16.51 -7.61
CA LEU A 37 3.40 16.93 -7.33
C LEU A 37 3.33 18.14 -6.40
N ASP A 38 2.30 18.96 -6.60
CA ASP A 38 1.89 19.99 -5.65
C ASP A 38 1.24 19.29 -4.44
N LEU A 39 1.91 19.29 -3.29
CA LEU A 39 1.50 18.53 -2.11
C LEU A 39 0.18 19.05 -1.51
N ASP A 40 -0.09 20.34 -1.62
CA ASP A 40 -1.32 20.97 -1.11
C ASP A 40 -2.55 20.55 -1.92
N LYS A 41 -2.34 20.03 -3.13
CA LYS A 41 -3.40 19.48 -4.01
C LYS A 41 -3.49 17.96 -3.94
N ILE A 42 -2.86 17.30 -2.98
CA ILE A 42 -3.10 15.89 -2.70
C ILE A 42 -4.23 15.79 -1.68
N ARG A 43 -5.40 15.33 -2.13
CA ARG A 43 -6.59 15.20 -1.29
C ARG A 43 -6.50 14.00 -0.35
N ASP A 44 -6.16 12.83 -0.88
CA ASP A 44 -6.14 11.57 -0.13
C ASP A 44 -5.18 10.55 -0.75
N ILE A 45 -4.68 9.62 0.08
CA ILE A 45 -3.75 8.57 -0.34
C ILE A 45 -4.31 7.22 0.09
N GLY A 46 -4.76 6.41 -0.86
CA GLY A 46 -5.20 5.03 -0.60
C GLY A 46 -4.04 4.07 -0.75
N ILE A 47 -3.84 3.17 0.20
CA ILE A 47 -2.74 2.21 0.21
C ILE A 47 -3.32 0.82 0.48
N GLY A 48 -2.93 -0.18 -0.31
CA GLY A 48 -3.37 -1.56 -0.13
C GLY A 48 -2.27 -2.53 -0.50
N THR A 49 -2.12 -3.61 0.26
CA THR A 49 -1.24 -4.73 -0.13
C THR A 49 -1.97 -5.69 -1.04
N ILE A 50 -1.21 -6.51 -1.79
CA ILE A 50 -1.81 -7.45 -2.72
C ILE A 50 -2.88 -8.34 -2.05
N ARG A 51 -4.06 -8.37 -2.68
CA ARG A 51 -5.23 -9.13 -2.24
C ARG A 51 -5.95 -9.69 -3.45
N TYR A 52 -6.11 -11.01 -3.52
CA TYR A 52 -6.66 -11.68 -4.69
C TYR A 52 -7.63 -12.80 -4.34
N LYS A 53 -8.48 -13.18 -5.32
CA LYS A 53 -9.41 -14.30 -5.15
C LYS A 53 -8.63 -15.62 -5.06
N LYS A 54 -9.11 -16.53 -4.20
CA LYS A 54 -8.63 -17.91 -4.14
C LYS A 54 -8.63 -18.52 -5.55
N GLY A 55 -7.58 -19.28 -5.90
CA GLY A 55 -7.42 -19.86 -7.23
C GLY A 55 -6.58 -19.03 -8.19
N LEU A 56 -6.41 -17.70 -7.98
CA LEU A 56 -5.62 -16.87 -8.88
C LEU A 56 -4.14 -17.28 -8.87
N ARG A 57 -3.57 -17.51 -7.68
CA ARG A 57 -2.18 -17.93 -7.51
C ARG A 57 -1.87 -19.17 -8.36
N GLN A 58 -2.72 -20.18 -8.33
CA GLN A 58 -2.53 -21.43 -9.08
C GLN A 58 -2.54 -21.18 -10.59
N LYS A 59 -3.47 -20.35 -11.08
CA LYS A 59 -3.54 -19.99 -12.50
C LYS A 59 -2.30 -19.24 -12.98
N VAL A 60 -1.84 -18.25 -12.21
CA VAL A 60 -0.65 -17.47 -12.58
C VAL A 60 0.58 -18.35 -12.60
N LEU A 61 0.78 -19.21 -11.60
CA LEU A 61 1.94 -20.11 -11.53
C LEU A 61 1.94 -21.20 -12.62
N ALA A 62 0.78 -21.54 -13.18
CA ALA A 62 0.69 -22.46 -14.31
C ALA A 62 1.17 -21.83 -15.64
N GLU A 63 1.08 -20.51 -15.78
CA GLU A 63 1.40 -19.80 -17.03
C GLU A 63 2.69 -18.96 -16.95
N LYS A 64 3.14 -18.62 -15.74
CA LYS A 64 4.23 -17.67 -15.50
C LYS A 64 5.15 -18.18 -14.41
N ASN A 65 6.45 -18.12 -14.68
CA ASN A 65 7.47 -18.23 -13.64
C ASN A 65 7.60 -16.86 -12.94
N THR A 66 7.16 -16.77 -11.68
CA THR A 66 7.16 -15.52 -10.92
C THR A 66 7.34 -15.79 -9.42
N ASP A 67 8.02 -14.86 -8.76
CA ASP A 67 8.25 -14.82 -7.32
C ASP A 67 7.15 -14.05 -6.55
N LEU A 68 6.14 -13.51 -7.24
CA LEU A 68 5.04 -12.71 -6.66
C LEU A 68 4.36 -13.38 -5.44
N PHE A 69 4.34 -14.72 -5.43
CA PHE A 69 3.66 -15.53 -4.42
C PHE A 69 4.60 -16.22 -3.42
N TYR A 70 5.87 -15.80 -3.32
CA TYR A 70 6.86 -16.46 -2.45
C TYR A 70 6.69 -16.13 -0.96
N ASN A 71 6.00 -15.04 -0.65
CA ASN A 71 5.68 -14.68 0.73
C ASN A 71 4.56 -15.55 1.32
N GLU A 72 4.36 -15.43 2.63
CA GLU A 72 3.27 -16.09 3.34
C GLU A 72 1.93 -15.40 3.05
N PHE A 73 0.96 -16.18 2.54
CA PHE A 73 -0.40 -15.73 2.27
C PHE A 73 -1.42 -16.45 3.15
N VAL A 74 -2.44 -15.72 3.58
CA VAL A 74 -3.58 -16.23 4.35
C VAL A 74 -4.89 -15.84 3.70
N VAL A 75 -5.91 -16.67 3.88
CA VAL A 75 -7.28 -16.37 3.44
C VAL A 75 -7.92 -15.47 4.49
N GLY A 76 -8.36 -14.27 4.08
CA GLY A 76 -9.12 -13.36 4.92
C GLY A 76 -10.58 -13.77 5.06
N ILE A 77 -11.30 -13.10 5.96
CA ILE A 77 -12.75 -13.32 6.20
C ILE A 77 -13.62 -13.10 4.95
N ASP A 78 -13.12 -12.34 3.98
CA ASP A 78 -13.76 -12.09 2.69
C ASP A 78 -13.45 -13.16 1.63
N GLY A 79 -12.82 -14.27 2.02
CA GLY A 79 -12.44 -15.37 1.13
C GLY A 79 -11.31 -15.05 0.17
N LYS A 80 -10.62 -13.91 0.33
CA LYS A 80 -9.49 -13.52 -0.52
C LYS A 80 -8.15 -13.78 0.16
N GLU A 81 -7.18 -14.23 -0.62
CA GLU A 81 -5.80 -14.38 -0.18
C GLU A 81 -5.11 -13.02 -0.12
N ARG A 82 -4.31 -12.82 0.92
CA ARG A 82 -3.53 -11.60 1.20
C ARG A 82 -2.28 -11.96 2.01
N TYR A 83 -1.29 -11.07 2.08
CA TYR A 83 -0.10 -11.32 2.90
C TYR A 83 -0.45 -11.57 4.37
N PHE A 84 0.36 -12.38 5.04
CA PHE A 84 0.31 -12.54 6.49
C PHE A 84 0.38 -11.17 7.20
N LYS A 85 -0.32 -11.03 8.32
CA LYS A 85 -0.57 -9.73 8.97
C LYS A 85 0.72 -8.94 9.28
N LYS A 86 1.80 -9.62 9.67
CA LYS A 86 3.07 -8.97 10.02
C LYS A 86 3.68 -8.25 8.81
N ILE A 87 3.71 -8.92 7.66
CA ILE A 87 4.21 -8.37 6.39
C ILE A 87 3.42 -7.10 6.04
N ARG A 88 2.09 -7.16 6.11
CA ARG A 88 1.23 -6.01 5.79
C ARG A 88 1.49 -4.82 6.71
N ILE A 89 1.57 -5.04 8.02
CA ILE A 89 1.87 -3.98 9.00
C ILE A 89 3.21 -3.33 8.69
N ASP A 90 4.26 -4.12 8.43
CA ASP A 90 5.61 -3.60 8.19
C ASP A 90 5.66 -2.76 6.91
N MET A 91 5.05 -3.25 5.83
CA MET A 91 4.95 -2.50 4.57
C MET A 91 4.19 -1.19 4.75
N TYR A 92 3.04 -1.22 5.44
CA TYR A 92 2.24 -0.02 5.67
C TYR A 92 2.99 0.99 6.54
N LYS A 93 3.64 0.56 7.63
CA LYS A 93 4.47 1.45 8.47
C LYS A 93 5.55 2.12 7.63
N ASN A 94 6.27 1.34 6.83
CA ASN A 94 7.36 1.88 6.00
C ASN A 94 6.89 2.98 5.05
N ILE A 95 5.83 2.73 4.28
CA ILE A 95 5.34 3.72 3.32
C ILE A 95 4.65 4.91 3.99
N VAL A 96 3.93 4.68 5.10
CA VAL A 96 3.30 5.75 5.88
C VAL A 96 4.36 6.67 6.49
N ASP A 97 5.42 6.10 7.08
CA ASP A 97 6.54 6.88 7.61
C ASP A 97 7.24 7.67 6.51
N SER A 98 7.38 7.08 5.32
CA SER A 98 7.95 7.76 4.15
C SER A 98 7.10 8.94 3.68
N ILE A 99 5.79 8.78 3.62
CA ILE A 99 4.84 9.86 3.27
C ILE A 99 4.85 10.95 4.34
N ASN A 100 4.85 10.56 5.62
CA ASN A 100 4.80 11.49 6.75
C ASN A 100 6.02 12.42 6.85
N LYS A 101 7.13 12.10 6.17
CA LYS A 101 8.30 13.01 6.05
C LYS A 101 7.98 14.29 5.26
N TYR A 102 6.97 14.26 4.40
CA TYR A 102 6.59 15.40 3.55
C TYR A 102 5.43 16.23 4.11
N GLY A 103 4.71 15.70 5.11
CA GLY A 103 3.54 16.36 5.68
C GLY A 103 2.52 15.39 6.24
N LYS A 104 1.36 15.92 6.62
CA LYS A 104 0.21 15.12 7.07
C LYS A 104 -0.78 14.99 5.93
N PHE A 105 -1.16 13.75 5.63
CA PHE A 105 -2.09 13.43 4.55
C PHE A 105 -3.19 12.49 5.04
N ASP A 106 -4.34 12.54 4.38
CA ASP A 106 -5.43 11.60 4.59
C ASP A 106 -5.14 10.25 3.92
N ILE A 107 -4.38 9.42 4.64
CA ILE A 107 -4.03 8.05 4.24
C ILE A 107 -5.13 7.04 4.58
N TYR A 108 -5.60 6.24 3.63
CA TYR A 108 -6.54 5.15 3.86
C TYR A 108 -5.91 3.78 3.59
N LEU A 109 -6.07 2.81 4.50
CA LEU A 109 -5.64 1.42 4.30
C LEU A 109 -6.78 0.55 3.75
N GLY A 110 -6.58 -0.02 2.57
CA GLY A 110 -7.58 -0.76 1.81
C GLY A 110 -7.97 -2.10 2.42
N MET A 111 -9.25 -2.24 2.80
CA MET A 111 -9.84 -3.51 3.27
C MET A 111 -9.12 -4.12 4.49
N GLU A 112 -8.55 -3.23 5.32
CA GLU A 112 -7.82 -3.58 6.53
C GLU A 112 -8.71 -3.49 7.78
N PRO A 113 -8.69 -4.50 8.68
CA PRO A 113 -9.42 -4.45 9.94
C PRO A 113 -8.78 -3.45 10.91
N LYS A 114 -9.57 -2.92 11.84
CA LYS A 114 -9.18 -1.86 12.77
C LYS A 114 -7.84 -2.11 13.48
N TYR A 115 -7.56 -3.35 13.90
CA TYR A 115 -6.30 -3.65 14.60
C TYR A 115 -5.05 -3.37 13.74
N ILE A 116 -5.13 -3.52 12.42
CA ILE A 116 -4.01 -3.17 11.51
C ILE A 116 -3.83 -1.66 11.47
N TRP A 117 -4.93 -0.90 11.44
CA TRP A 117 -4.88 0.55 11.52
C TRP A 117 -4.25 1.04 12.82
N ASP A 118 -4.66 0.46 13.95
CA ASP A 118 -4.13 0.81 15.26
C ASP A 118 -2.62 0.54 15.33
N GLU A 119 -2.17 -0.60 14.79
CA GLU A 119 -0.75 -0.94 14.71
C GLU A 119 0.05 0.03 13.83
N VAL A 120 -0.48 0.42 12.67
CA VAL A 120 0.21 1.29 11.71
C VAL A 120 0.27 2.74 12.19
N PHE A 121 -0.82 3.26 12.77
CA PHE A 121 -0.94 4.66 13.17
C PHE A 121 -0.75 4.90 14.68
N GLY A 122 -0.41 3.86 15.44
CA GLY A 122 -0.12 3.95 16.88
C GLY A 122 -1.35 4.21 17.75
N GLY A 123 -2.51 3.67 17.37
CA GLY A 123 -3.76 3.76 18.14
C GLY A 123 -4.37 5.16 18.25
N LYS A 124 -3.80 6.17 17.59
CA LYS A 124 -4.39 7.51 17.52
C LYS A 124 -5.61 7.44 16.61
N LYS A 125 -6.80 7.53 17.22
CA LYS A 125 -8.04 7.77 16.46
C LYS A 125 -7.83 9.02 15.60
N ARG A 126 -8.14 8.90 14.31
CA ARG A 126 -8.47 10.06 13.49
C ARG A 126 -9.67 10.78 14.06
#